data_AF-A0AA87NNQ6-F1
#
_entry.id   AF-A0AA87NNQ6-F1
#
_cell.length_a   1.000
_cell.length_b   1.000
_cell.length_c   1.000
_cell.angle_alpha   90.00
_cell.angle_beta   90.00
_cell.angle_gamma   90.00
#
_symmetry.space_group_name_H-M   'P 1'
#
loop_
_entity.id
_entity.type
_entity.pdbx_description
1 polymer ?
#
loop_
_entity_poly.entity_id
_entity_poly.type
_entity_poly.pdbx_seq_one_letter_code
_entity_poly.pdbx_strand_id
1 'polypeptide(L)'
;DLTALQELNCAYSQLTALNVQDLTALQELNCYSNQLTALNVQGLTALQELQCGGNQLTELNVQDCTALQELICSSNQLTALNAQGLTALRWLYCGSNQLTELNVQSLTALKELWCHDNQLTTLNIQGLTALRTLRCYNNKLTAQAFTKLFDDLPARQDSDAAMCVLYTEYTGVTEGNHTDFTAPPDLAAAFNNAKTVKKWKMYKMNGSWSWVEI
;
A
#
# COMPACT_ATOMS: atom_id res chain seq x y z
N ASP A 1 -0.40 -14.05 -32.99
CA ASP A 1 0.57 -14.36 -31.94
C ASP A 1 0.72 -13.10 -31.09
N LEU A 2 0.40 -13.18 -29.80
CA LEU A 2 0.44 -12.05 -28.86
C LEU A 2 1.61 -12.16 -27.88
N THR A 3 2.50 -13.15 -28.04
CA THR A 3 3.59 -13.43 -27.09
C THR A 3 4.63 -12.30 -26.99
N ALA A 4 4.69 -11.42 -27.99
CA ALA A 4 5.54 -10.22 -27.99
C ALA A 4 4.84 -8.96 -27.43
N LEU A 5 3.58 -9.05 -26.99
CA LEU A 5 2.85 -7.91 -26.45
C LEU A 5 3.49 -7.45 -25.14
N GLN A 6 3.90 -6.18 -25.09
CA GLN A 6 4.54 -5.57 -23.92
C GLN A 6 3.57 -4.78 -23.06
N GLU A 7 2.50 -4.25 -23.66
CA GLU A 7 1.52 -3.41 -22.97
C GLU A 7 0.11 -3.92 -23.29
N LEU A 8 -0.72 -4.09 -22.26
CA LEU A 8 -2.12 -4.42 -22.41
C LEU A 8 -2.95 -3.49 -21.55
N ASN A 9 -3.74 -2.63 -22.20
CA ASN A 9 -4.73 -1.79 -21.55
C ASN A 9 -6.15 -2.25 -21.92
N CYS A 10 -6.86 -2.73 -20.91
CA CYS A 10 -8.26 -3.11 -20.97
C CYS A 10 -9.04 -2.50 -19.79
N ALA A 11 -8.64 -1.31 -19.32
CA ALA A 11 -9.34 -0.60 -18.27
C ALA A 11 -10.78 -0.26 -18.69
N TYR A 12 -11.69 -0.16 -17.72
CA TYR A 12 -13.09 0.26 -17.94
C TYR A 12 -13.86 -0.56 -18.99
N SER A 13 -13.50 -1.82 -19.18
CA SER A 13 -14.00 -2.66 -20.26
C SER A 13 -15.11 -3.62 -19.84
N GLN A 14 -15.59 -3.52 -18.59
CA GLN A 14 -16.61 -4.40 -18.00
C GLN A 14 -16.24 -5.89 -18.06
N LEU A 15 -14.95 -6.21 -18.10
CA LEU A 15 -14.45 -7.58 -18.18
C LEU A 15 -14.81 -8.34 -16.90
N THR A 16 -15.36 -9.54 -17.06
CA THR A 16 -15.58 -10.49 -15.97
C THR A 16 -14.46 -11.52 -15.85
N ALA A 17 -13.66 -11.68 -16.91
CA ALA A 17 -12.48 -12.53 -16.95
C ALA A 17 -11.41 -11.91 -17.84
N LEU A 18 -10.15 -12.21 -17.51
CA LEU A 18 -8.97 -11.79 -18.28
C LEU A 18 -7.92 -12.89 -18.21
N ASN A 19 -7.46 -13.37 -19.37
CA ASN A 19 -6.35 -14.32 -19.46
C ASN A 19 -5.14 -13.63 -20.07
N VAL A 20 -4.04 -13.60 -19.31
CA VAL A 20 -2.75 -13.00 -19.70
C VAL A 20 -1.58 -13.98 -19.58
N GLN A 21 -1.84 -15.26 -19.27
CA GLN A 21 -0.79 -16.22 -18.89
C GLN A 21 0.25 -16.47 -19.98
N ASP A 22 -0.15 -16.36 -21.26
CA ASP A 22 0.76 -16.56 -22.39
C ASP A 22 1.51 -15.27 -22.80
N LEU A 23 1.21 -14.13 -22.17
CA LEU A 23 1.79 -12.83 -22.48
C LEU A 23 3.09 -12.61 -21.68
N THR A 24 4.03 -13.54 -21.77
CA THR A 24 5.24 -13.53 -20.94
C THR A 24 6.18 -12.34 -21.18
N ALA A 25 6.04 -11.64 -22.31
CA ALA A 25 6.76 -10.40 -22.60
C ALA A 25 6.08 -9.13 -22.03
N LEU A 26 4.91 -9.27 -21.37
CA LEU A 26 4.12 -8.16 -20.86
C LEU A 26 4.87 -7.44 -19.74
N GLN A 27 5.05 -6.14 -19.93
CA GLN A 27 5.70 -5.21 -19.00
C GLN A 27 4.66 -4.34 -18.28
N GLU A 28 3.55 -4.02 -18.94
CA GLU A 28 2.48 -3.20 -18.38
C GLU A 28 1.12 -3.86 -18.57
N LEU A 29 0.41 -4.05 -17.46
CA LEU A 29 -0.96 -4.55 -17.46
C LEU A 29 -1.87 -3.56 -16.75
N ASN A 30 -2.74 -2.92 -17.52
CA ASN A 30 -3.83 -2.11 -16.99
C ASN A 30 -5.18 -2.77 -17.23
N CYS A 31 -5.74 -3.36 -16.18
CA CYS A 31 -7.10 -3.91 -16.15
C CYS A 31 -7.96 -3.22 -15.08
N TYR A 32 -7.68 -1.94 -14.81
CA TYR A 32 -8.36 -1.13 -13.80
C TYR A 32 -9.87 -0.99 -14.09
N SER A 33 -10.70 -0.95 -13.04
CA SER A 33 -12.16 -0.73 -13.14
C SER A 33 -12.86 -1.73 -14.08
N ASN A 34 -12.78 -3.01 -13.73
CA ASN A 34 -13.50 -4.10 -14.38
C ASN A 34 -14.33 -4.86 -13.33
N GLN A 35 -14.79 -6.07 -13.65
CA GLN A 35 -15.57 -6.94 -12.77
C GLN A 35 -14.82 -8.27 -12.54
N LEU A 36 -13.47 -8.23 -12.57
CA LEU A 36 -12.65 -9.42 -12.40
C LEU A 36 -12.78 -9.95 -10.97
N THR A 37 -13.14 -11.21 -10.84
CA THR A 37 -13.14 -11.93 -9.54
C THR A 37 -11.82 -12.67 -9.29
N ALA A 38 -11.06 -12.93 -10.35
CA ALA A 38 -9.73 -13.51 -10.29
C ALA A 38 -8.83 -12.90 -11.39
N LEU A 39 -7.54 -12.83 -11.11
CA LEU A 39 -6.52 -12.40 -12.05
C LEU A 39 -5.24 -13.22 -11.80
N ASN A 40 -4.84 -14.00 -12.79
CA ASN A 40 -3.60 -14.76 -12.72
C ASN A 40 -2.47 -14.04 -13.49
N VAL A 41 -1.48 -13.53 -12.76
CA VAL A 41 -0.25 -12.91 -13.28
C VAL A 41 1.00 -13.73 -12.98
N GLN A 42 0.85 -14.96 -12.47
CA GLN A 42 1.99 -15.84 -12.22
C GLN A 42 2.76 -16.09 -13.52
N GLY A 43 4.08 -16.20 -13.42
CA GLY A 43 4.97 -16.33 -14.58
C GLY A 43 5.20 -15.05 -15.40
N LEU A 44 4.51 -13.93 -15.14
CA LEU A 44 4.76 -12.65 -15.83
C LEU A 44 6.00 -11.94 -15.24
N THR A 45 7.17 -12.56 -15.40
CA THR A 45 8.43 -12.10 -14.78
C THR A 45 8.93 -10.77 -15.36
N ALA A 46 8.48 -10.39 -16.56
CA ALA A 46 8.80 -9.11 -17.20
C ALA A 46 7.89 -7.95 -16.74
N LEU A 47 6.83 -8.23 -15.97
CA LEU A 47 5.83 -7.23 -15.57
C LEU A 47 6.43 -6.20 -14.61
N GLN A 48 6.38 -4.94 -15.01
CA GLN A 48 6.89 -3.78 -14.28
C GLN A 48 5.75 -2.97 -13.66
N GLU A 49 4.59 -2.92 -14.31
CA GLU A 49 3.42 -2.17 -13.83
C GLU A 49 2.18 -3.03 -13.88
N LEU A 50 1.49 -3.15 -12.74
CA LEU A 50 0.22 -3.84 -12.61
C LEU A 50 -0.84 -2.92 -12.00
N GLN A 51 -1.82 -2.53 -12.82
CA GLN A 51 -2.98 -1.76 -12.40
C GLN A 51 -4.24 -2.64 -12.49
N CYS A 52 -4.62 -3.23 -11.36
CA CYS A 52 -5.80 -4.09 -11.21
C CYS A 52 -6.82 -3.57 -10.19
N GLY A 53 -6.70 -2.30 -9.79
CA GLY A 53 -7.63 -1.66 -8.87
C GLY A 53 -9.06 -1.54 -9.41
N GLY A 54 -10.04 -1.40 -8.52
CA GLY A 54 -11.45 -1.29 -8.90
C GLY A 54 -12.01 -2.58 -9.51
N ASN A 55 -11.68 -3.72 -8.93
CA ASN A 55 -12.18 -5.04 -9.33
C ASN A 55 -12.84 -5.74 -8.13
N GLN A 56 -13.10 -7.04 -8.25
CA GLN A 56 -13.70 -7.88 -7.22
C GLN A 56 -12.75 -9.00 -6.80
N LEU A 57 -11.43 -8.77 -6.89
CA LEU A 57 -10.42 -9.77 -6.58
C LEU A 57 -10.45 -10.10 -5.09
N THR A 58 -10.55 -11.38 -4.77
CA THR A 58 -10.46 -11.91 -3.39
C THR A 58 -9.04 -12.33 -3.03
N GLU A 59 -8.22 -12.63 -4.04
CA GLU A 59 -6.81 -12.98 -3.94
C GLU A 59 -6.00 -12.36 -5.08
N LEU A 60 -4.71 -12.13 -4.83
CA LEU A 60 -3.77 -11.65 -5.82
C LEU A 60 -2.37 -12.19 -5.50
N ASN A 61 -1.85 -13.06 -6.37
CA ASN A 61 -0.49 -13.57 -6.25
C ASN A 61 0.43 -12.88 -7.26
N VAL A 62 1.40 -12.12 -6.74
CA VAL A 62 2.39 -11.35 -7.51
C VAL A 62 3.82 -11.85 -7.32
N GLN A 63 4.02 -13.00 -6.68
CA GLN A 63 5.35 -13.46 -6.23
C GLN A 63 6.35 -13.70 -7.39
N ASP A 64 5.86 -14.05 -8.59
CA ASP A 64 6.71 -14.25 -9.76
C ASP A 64 7.03 -12.94 -10.51
N CYS A 65 6.30 -11.86 -10.23
CA CYS A 65 6.45 -10.55 -10.89
C CYS A 65 7.65 -9.78 -10.30
N THR A 66 8.83 -10.39 -10.29
CA THR A 66 10.02 -9.84 -9.60
C THR A 66 10.54 -8.51 -10.19
N ALA A 67 10.16 -8.17 -11.42
CA ALA A 67 10.45 -6.89 -12.06
C ALA A 67 9.47 -5.76 -11.69
N LEU A 68 8.43 -6.04 -10.88
CA LEU A 68 7.35 -5.10 -10.59
C LEU A 68 7.87 -3.87 -9.84
N GLN A 69 7.62 -2.69 -10.41
CA GLN A 69 7.97 -1.37 -9.88
C GLN A 69 6.73 -0.65 -9.32
N GLU A 70 5.56 -0.89 -9.91
CA GLU A 70 4.28 -0.32 -9.46
C GLU A 70 3.20 -1.41 -9.35
N LEU A 71 2.53 -1.44 -8.20
CA LEU A 71 1.35 -2.27 -7.96
C LEU A 71 0.18 -1.42 -7.46
N ILE A 72 -0.86 -1.31 -8.28
CA ILE A 72 -2.13 -0.68 -7.92
C ILE A 72 -3.21 -1.78 -7.87
N CYS A 73 -3.56 -2.21 -6.66
CA CYS A 73 -4.60 -3.21 -6.39
C CYS A 73 -5.68 -2.67 -5.43
N SER A 74 -5.79 -1.34 -5.31
CA SER A 74 -6.77 -0.68 -4.44
C SER A 74 -8.22 -0.94 -4.88
N SER A 75 -9.18 -0.86 -3.97
CA SER A 75 -10.61 -1.09 -4.26
C SER A 75 -10.87 -2.49 -4.81
N ASN A 76 -10.50 -3.50 -4.02
CA ASN A 76 -10.77 -4.93 -4.25
C ASN A 76 -11.30 -5.56 -2.95
N GLN A 77 -11.33 -6.90 -2.88
CA GLN A 77 -11.79 -7.67 -1.72
C GLN A 77 -10.67 -8.53 -1.13
N LEU A 78 -9.41 -8.11 -1.28
CA LEU A 78 -8.24 -8.85 -0.82
C LEU A 78 -8.24 -8.94 0.71
N THR A 79 -8.02 -10.12 1.26
CA THR A 79 -7.89 -10.37 2.72
C THR A 79 -6.43 -10.43 3.17
N ALA A 80 -5.52 -10.77 2.26
CA ALA A 80 -4.09 -10.74 2.47
C ALA A 80 -3.35 -10.29 1.19
N LEU A 81 -2.19 -9.67 1.36
CA LEU A 81 -1.28 -9.35 0.27
C LEU A 81 0.16 -9.62 0.69
N ASN A 82 0.82 -10.51 -0.03
CA ASN A 82 2.25 -10.76 0.12
C ASN A 82 3.01 -10.12 -1.04
N ALA A 83 3.76 -9.06 -0.74
CA ALA A 83 4.67 -8.40 -1.67
C ALA A 83 6.14 -8.66 -1.34
N GLN A 84 6.44 -9.54 -0.37
CA GLN A 84 7.81 -9.89 -0.03
C GLN A 84 8.57 -10.40 -1.28
N GLY A 85 9.84 -10.01 -1.40
CA GLY A 85 10.70 -10.41 -2.52
C GLY A 85 10.61 -9.50 -3.74
N LEU A 86 9.61 -8.62 -3.84
CA LEU A 86 9.46 -7.65 -4.94
C LEU A 86 10.40 -6.45 -4.76
N THR A 87 11.70 -6.69 -4.68
CA THR A 87 12.72 -5.68 -4.31
C THR A 87 12.81 -4.47 -5.25
N ALA A 88 12.27 -4.56 -6.46
CA ALA A 88 12.14 -3.45 -7.40
C ALA A 88 10.94 -2.52 -7.13
N LEU A 89 9.99 -2.93 -6.28
CA LEU A 89 8.73 -2.23 -6.05
C LEU A 89 8.97 -0.88 -5.39
N ARG A 90 8.43 0.18 -6.01
CA ARG A 90 8.57 1.59 -5.59
C ARG A 90 7.24 2.16 -5.10
N TRP A 91 6.14 1.72 -5.69
CA TRP A 91 4.79 2.18 -5.35
C TRP A 91 3.87 1.00 -5.11
N LEU A 92 3.26 0.96 -3.92
CA LEU A 92 2.26 -0.03 -3.56
C LEU A 92 0.98 0.66 -3.07
N TYR A 93 -0.08 0.56 -3.86
CA TYR A 93 -1.39 1.09 -3.53
C TYR A 93 -2.40 -0.05 -3.38
N CYS A 94 -2.60 -0.48 -2.13
CA CYS A 94 -3.50 -1.57 -1.74
C CYS A 94 -4.63 -1.09 -0.81
N GLY A 95 -4.95 0.21 -0.83
CA GLY A 95 -6.02 0.78 -0.03
C GLY A 95 -7.41 0.27 -0.41
N SER A 96 -8.38 0.46 0.47
CA SER A 96 -9.78 0.06 0.24
C SER A 96 -9.91 -1.42 -0.12
N ASN A 97 -9.40 -2.28 0.76
CA ASN A 97 -9.49 -3.74 0.68
C ASN A 97 -10.00 -4.28 2.03
N GLN A 98 -9.88 -5.58 2.26
CA GLN A 98 -10.22 -6.24 3.53
C GLN A 98 -8.97 -6.83 4.20
N LEU A 99 -7.79 -6.23 3.95
CA LEU A 99 -6.51 -6.80 4.38
C LEU A 99 -6.44 -6.89 5.90
N THR A 100 -6.28 -8.11 6.40
CA THR A 100 -5.86 -8.38 7.79
C THR A 100 -4.36 -8.58 7.88
N GLU A 101 -3.72 -8.95 6.76
CA GLU A 101 -2.29 -9.20 6.65
C GLU A 101 -1.70 -8.50 5.41
N LEU A 102 -0.61 -7.76 5.62
CA LEU A 102 0.16 -7.12 4.56
C LEU A 102 1.64 -7.36 4.83
N ASN A 103 2.29 -8.14 3.95
CA ASN A 103 3.72 -8.39 4.04
C ASN A 103 4.47 -7.57 3.00
N VAL A 104 5.17 -6.53 3.48
CA VAL A 104 6.02 -5.62 2.70
C VAL A 104 7.48 -5.68 3.16
N GLN A 105 7.88 -6.73 3.86
CA GLN A 105 9.22 -6.82 4.43
C GLN A 105 10.30 -6.81 3.34
N SER A 106 11.40 -6.10 3.61
CA SER A 106 12.57 -6.01 2.74
C SER A 106 12.34 -5.33 1.37
N LEU A 107 11.25 -4.59 1.19
CA LEU A 107 11.02 -3.75 0.01
C LEU A 107 11.84 -2.46 0.10
N THR A 108 13.15 -2.59 0.02
CA THR A 108 14.13 -1.50 0.24
C THR A 108 13.98 -0.33 -0.74
N ALA A 109 13.41 -0.57 -1.93
CA ALA A 109 13.11 0.43 -2.95
C ALA A 109 11.74 1.12 -2.79
N LEU A 110 10.87 0.65 -1.89
CA LEU A 110 9.51 1.15 -1.73
C LEU A 110 9.54 2.60 -1.22
N LYS A 111 8.98 3.51 -2.01
CA LYS A 111 8.89 4.94 -1.72
C LYS A 111 7.52 5.32 -1.18
N GLU A 112 6.47 4.67 -1.67
CA GLU A 112 5.10 4.97 -1.27
C GLU A 112 4.33 3.70 -0.93
N LEU A 113 3.69 3.72 0.24
CA LEU A 113 2.80 2.66 0.70
C LEU A 113 1.46 3.25 1.08
N TRP A 114 0.42 2.94 0.32
CA TRP A 114 -0.96 3.32 0.62
C TRP A 114 -1.76 2.07 0.93
N CYS A 115 -2.03 1.86 2.21
CA CYS A 115 -2.74 0.70 2.76
C CYS A 115 -3.94 1.13 3.63
N HIS A 116 -4.45 2.34 3.42
CA HIS A 116 -5.62 2.88 4.13
C HIS A 116 -6.89 2.07 3.83
N ASP A 117 -7.93 2.25 4.65
CA ASP A 117 -9.23 1.57 4.49
C ASP A 117 -9.06 0.04 4.38
N ASN A 118 -8.49 -0.55 5.41
CA ASN A 118 -8.24 -1.99 5.55
C ASN A 118 -8.55 -2.45 6.99
N GLN A 119 -8.13 -3.65 7.38
CA GLN A 119 -8.40 -4.25 8.69
C GLN A 119 -7.10 -4.59 9.44
N LEU A 120 -6.00 -3.91 9.12
CA LEU A 120 -4.67 -4.20 9.66
C LEU A 120 -4.61 -3.89 11.15
N THR A 121 -4.23 -4.88 11.97
CA THR A 121 -3.96 -4.70 13.40
C THR A 121 -2.49 -4.42 13.70
N THR A 122 -1.62 -4.74 12.75
CA THR A 122 -0.19 -4.44 12.77
C THR A 122 0.27 -4.06 11.37
N LEU A 123 1.37 -3.31 11.28
CA LEU A 123 2.01 -2.97 10.01
C LEU A 123 3.52 -2.93 10.22
N ASN A 124 4.22 -3.95 9.74
CA ASN A 124 5.67 -4.03 9.85
C ASN A 124 6.33 -3.37 8.64
N ILE A 125 6.93 -2.20 8.85
CA ILE A 125 7.66 -1.43 7.84
C ILE A 125 9.18 -1.50 8.01
N GLN A 126 9.67 -2.41 8.84
CA GLN A 126 11.10 -2.57 9.08
C GLN A 126 11.83 -2.89 7.76
N GLY A 127 12.90 -2.13 7.50
CA GLY A 127 13.72 -2.30 6.30
C GLY A 127 13.20 -1.57 5.05
N LEU A 128 12.08 -0.84 5.12
CA LEU A 128 11.60 0.05 4.06
C LEU A 128 12.44 1.34 3.96
N THR A 129 13.73 1.19 3.67
CA THR A 129 14.73 2.26 3.77
C THR A 129 14.48 3.46 2.86
N ALA A 130 13.76 3.28 1.74
CA ALA A 130 13.40 4.34 0.80
C ALA A 130 12.04 5.01 1.05
N LEU A 131 11.25 4.54 2.03
CA LEU A 131 9.86 4.98 2.23
C LEU A 131 9.76 6.47 2.56
N ARG A 132 8.91 7.20 1.83
CA ARG A 132 8.70 8.65 2.02
C ARG A 132 7.24 8.98 2.28
N THR A 133 6.32 8.17 1.77
CA THR A 133 4.89 8.39 1.96
C THR A 133 4.24 7.13 2.51
N LEU A 134 3.58 7.27 3.66
CA LEU A 134 2.77 6.20 4.25
C LEU A 134 1.34 6.71 4.47
N ARG A 135 0.35 5.99 3.95
CA ARG A 135 -1.07 6.24 4.24
C ARG A 135 -1.69 4.99 4.82
N CYS A 136 -1.99 5.01 6.11
CA CYS A 136 -2.49 3.85 6.85
C CYS A 136 -3.77 4.15 7.65
N TYR A 137 -4.41 5.30 7.43
CA TYR A 137 -5.68 5.66 8.07
C TYR A 137 -6.79 4.62 7.81
N ASN A 138 -7.80 4.61 8.67
CA ASN A 138 -8.92 3.68 8.63
C ASN A 138 -8.47 2.21 8.58
N ASN A 139 -7.74 1.79 9.61
CA ASN A 139 -7.33 0.41 9.88
C ASN A 139 -7.73 0.03 11.31
N LYS A 140 -7.02 -0.91 11.95
CA LYS A 140 -7.20 -1.32 13.36
C LYS A 140 -5.88 -1.25 14.14
N LEU A 141 -5.00 -0.33 13.78
CA LEU A 141 -3.68 -0.18 14.39
C LEU A 141 -3.81 0.36 15.82
N THR A 142 -3.36 -0.43 16.78
CA THR A 142 -3.39 -0.09 18.21
C THR A 142 -2.26 0.90 18.57
N ALA A 143 -2.32 1.47 19.78
CA ALA A 143 -1.21 2.25 20.33
C ALA A 143 0.13 1.51 20.22
N GLN A 144 0.17 0.22 20.56
CA GLN A 144 1.38 -0.60 20.46
C GLN A 144 1.86 -0.76 19.01
N ALA A 145 0.93 -0.96 18.06
CA ALA A 145 1.27 -1.07 16.65
C ALA A 145 1.88 0.23 16.12
N PHE A 146 1.32 1.39 16.50
CA PHE A 146 1.89 2.69 16.14
C PHE A 146 3.25 2.94 16.79
N THR A 147 3.47 2.58 18.06
CA THR A 147 4.80 2.70 18.68
C THR A 147 5.85 1.98 17.83
N LYS A 148 5.59 0.71 17.48
CA LYS A 148 6.50 -0.07 16.63
C LYS A 148 6.68 0.54 15.24
N LEU A 149 5.59 1.00 14.62
CA LEU A 149 5.62 1.66 13.32
C LEU A 149 6.52 2.90 13.35
N PHE A 150 6.35 3.77 14.34
CA PHE A 150 7.16 4.98 14.49
C PHE A 150 8.63 4.65 14.75
N ASP A 151 8.92 3.61 15.52
CA ASP A 151 10.27 3.11 15.76
C ASP A 151 10.92 2.51 14.50
N ASP A 152 10.13 1.94 13.59
CA ASP A 152 10.61 1.39 12.33
C ASP A 152 10.73 2.42 11.20
N LEU A 153 10.09 3.59 11.32
CA LEU A 153 10.22 4.64 10.31
C LEU A 153 11.70 4.97 10.09
N PRO A 154 12.16 5.05 8.83
CA PRO A 154 13.54 5.39 8.54
C PRO A 154 13.80 6.89 8.78
N ALA A 155 15.02 7.25 9.19
CA ALA A 155 15.39 8.65 9.36
C ALA A 155 15.41 9.40 8.02
N ARG A 156 14.96 10.67 8.03
CA ARG A 156 14.85 11.54 6.85
C ARG A 156 15.48 12.90 7.13
N GLN A 157 15.69 13.67 6.08
CA GLN A 157 15.98 15.10 6.13
C GLN A 157 14.71 15.91 5.89
N ASP A 158 14.65 17.16 6.32
CA ASP A 158 13.48 18.02 6.06
C ASP A 158 13.21 18.19 4.54
N SER A 159 14.27 18.17 3.72
CA SER A 159 14.18 18.20 2.25
C SER A 159 13.57 16.94 1.64
N ASP A 160 13.50 15.84 2.39
CA ASP A 160 12.90 14.60 1.91
C ASP A 160 11.38 14.66 1.82
N ALA A 161 10.77 15.63 2.50
CA ALA A 161 9.32 15.84 2.58
C ALA A 161 8.53 14.56 2.97
N ALA A 162 9.11 13.73 3.84
CA ALA A 162 8.49 12.48 4.26
C ALA A 162 7.24 12.71 5.10
N MET A 163 6.18 11.95 4.86
CA MET A 163 4.88 12.12 5.50
C MET A 163 4.12 10.83 5.78
N CYS A 164 3.37 10.84 6.88
CA CYS A 164 2.39 9.82 7.22
C CYS A 164 0.98 10.41 7.31
N VAL A 165 -0.03 9.70 6.80
CA VAL A 165 -1.44 9.97 7.11
C VAL A 165 -1.95 8.82 7.97
N LEU A 166 -2.15 9.10 9.26
CA LEU A 166 -2.27 8.07 10.30
C LEU A 166 -3.71 7.67 10.57
N TYR A 167 -4.63 8.63 10.53
CA TYR A 167 -6.05 8.42 10.79
C TYR A 167 -6.92 9.45 10.07
N THR A 168 -8.22 9.19 10.03
CA THR A 168 -9.24 10.04 9.39
C THR A 168 -10.31 10.48 10.39
N GLU A 169 -10.81 11.70 10.20
CA GLU A 169 -11.99 12.25 10.88
C GLU A 169 -13.10 12.51 9.87
N TYR A 170 -13.11 11.78 8.76
CA TYR A 170 -14.10 11.95 7.71
C TYR A 170 -15.51 11.60 8.21
N THR A 171 -16.46 12.48 7.95
CA THR A 171 -17.85 12.31 8.38
C THR A 171 -18.44 11.02 7.80
N GLY A 172 -18.97 10.16 8.67
CA GLY A 172 -19.56 8.88 8.27
C GLY A 172 -18.57 7.71 8.17
N VAL A 173 -17.28 7.95 8.40
CA VAL A 173 -16.27 6.89 8.57
C VAL A 173 -15.94 6.76 10.04
N THR A 174 -16.10 5.55 10.58
CA THR A 174 -15.59 5.21 11.91
C THR A 174 -14.15 4.78 11.77
N GLU A 175 -13.22 5.67 12.11
CA GLU A 175 -11.80 5.34 12.20
C GLU A 175 -11.57 4.24 13.26
N GLY A 176 -10.82 3.20 12.88
CA GLY A 176 -10.49 2.08 13.77
C GLY A 176 -9.06 2.11 14.32
N ASN A 177 -8.19 2.97 13.80
CA ASN A 177 -6.86 3.22 14.34
C ASN A 177 -6.94 3.98 15.66
N HIS A 178 -5.90 3.80 16.48
CA HIS A 178 -5.62 4.69 17.61
C HIS A 178 -5.35 6.12 17.12
N THR A 179 -5.93 7.13 17.80
CA THR A 179 -5.88 8.54 17.35
C THR A 179 -5.23 9.50 18.35
N ASP A 180 -5.06 9.11 19.62
CA ASP A 180 -4.41 9.95 20.64
C ASP A 180 -2.92 9.63 20.77
N PHE A 181 -2.06 10.36 20.07
CA PHE A 181 -0.61 10.15 20.12
C PHE A 181 0.08 10.85 21.31
N THR A 182 -0.67 11.33 22.31
CA THR A 182 -0.12 11.95 23.52
C THR A 182 0.01 10.98 24.69
N ALA A 183 -0.64 9.81 24.62
CA ALA A 183 -0.56 8.72 25.58
C ALA A 183 -0.77 7.35 24.90
N PRO A 184 -0.21 6.25 25.43
CA PRO A 184 0.67 6.15 26.60
C PRO A 184 2.07 6.77 26.36
N PRO A 185 2.90 6.94 27.41
CA PRO A 185 4.20 7.63 27.31
C PRO A 185 5.13 7.08 26.22
N ASP A 186 5.19 5.76 26.03
CA ASP A 186 6.05 5.14 25.03
C ASP A 186 5.60 5.48 23.60
N LEU A 187 4.29 5.51 23.35
CA LEU A 187 3.73 5.95 22.06
C LEU A 187 4.05 7.43 21.83
N ALA A 188 3.83 8.28 22.82
CA ALA A 188 4.11 9.71 22.72
C ALA A 188 5.61 9.98 22.45
N ALA A 189 6.51 9.24 23.09
CA ALA A 189 7.93 9.32 22.85
C ALA A 189 8.30 8.90 21.41
N ALA A 190 7.78 7.77 20.94
CA ALA A 190 8.03 7.27 19.58
C ALA A 190 7.48 8.23 18.50
N PHE A 191 6.26 8.75 18.69
CA PHE A 191 5.65 9.75 17.81
C PHE A 191 6.48 11.03 17.73
N ASN A 192 6.90 11.57 18.88
CA ASN A 192 7.75 12.76 18.93
C ASN A 192 9.14 12.52 18.32
N ASN A 193 9.73 11.34 18.51
CA ASN A 193 10.99 10.95 17.87
C ASN A 193 10.85 10.91 16.35
N ALA A 194 9.76 10.29 15.85
CA ALA A 194 9.49 10.22 14.42
C ALA A 194 9.35 11.60 13.78
N LYS A 195 8.70 12.55 14.46
CA LYS A 195 8.59 13.96 14.02
C LYS A 195 9.94 14.69 14.07
N THR A 196 10.58 14.70 15.22
CA THR A 196 11.68 15.63 15.50
C THR A 196 13.06 15.12 15.11
N VAL A 197 13.30 13.81 15.26
CA VAL A 197 14.58 13.15 14.97
C VAL A 197 14.55 12.53 13.58
N LYS A 198 13.49 11.79 13.24
CA LYS A 198 13.37 11.12 11.94
C LYS A 198 12.78 11.99 10.84
N LYS A 199 12.34 13.23 11.14
CA LYS A 199 11.85 14.24 10.21
C LYS A 199 10.63 13.82 9.37
N TRP A 200 9.72 13.07 9.97
CA TRP A 200 8.43 12.74 9.36
C TRP A 200 7.36 13.76 9.74
N LYS A 201 6.65 14.26 8.74
CA LYS A 201 5.42 15.04 8.98
C LYS A 201 4.26 14.09 9.23
N MET A 202 3.51 14.32 10.29
CA MET A 202 2.41 13.46 10.70
C MET A 202 1.10 14.16 10.43
N TYR A 203 0.20 13.50 9.71
CA TYR A 203 -1.07 14.07 9.29
C TYR A 203 -2.25 13.19 9.72
N LYS A 204 -3.38 13.84 9.92
CA LYS A 204 -4.71 13.24 9.83
C LYS A 204 -5.45 13.74 8.61
N MET A 205 -6.41 12.97 8.11
CA MET A 205 -7.37 13.46 7.12
C MET A 205 -8.55 14.11 7.85
N ASN A 206 -8.91 15.34 7.48
CA ASN A 206 -10.06 16.03 8.06
C ASN A 206 -11.35 15.73 7.28
N GLY A 207 -12.49 16.21 7.80
CA GLY A 207 -13.83 16.04 7.21
C GLY A 207 -14.06 16.64 5.83
N SER A 208 -13.04 17.17 5.14
CA SER A 208 -13.15 17.81 3.82
C SER A 208 -12.05 17.40 2.85
N TRP A 209 -11.62 16.13 2.91
CA TRP A 209 -10.60 15.55 2.01
C TRP A 209 -9.25 16.30 2.02
N SER A 210 -8.97 17.06 3.09
CA SER A 210 -7.70 17.77 3.25
C SER A 210 -6.92 17.22 4.44
N TRP A 211 -5.61 17.40 4.43
CA TRP A 211 -4.73 16.89 5.47
C TRP A 211 -4.37 17.99 6.46
N VAL A 212 -4.38 17.63 7.74
CA VAL A 212 -4.02 18.52 8.84
C VAL A 212 -2.85 17.90 9.57
N GLU A 213 -1.78 18.67 9.73
CA GLU A 213 -0.60 18.23 10.47
C GLU A 213 -0.92 18.14 11.97
N ILE A 214 -0.42 17.10 12.63
CA ILE A 214 -0.67 16.77 14.05
C ILE A 214 0.64 16.49 14.79
#